data_AF-A0A520H2F0-F1
#
_entry.id   AF-A0A520H2F0-F1
#
_cell.length_a   1.000
_cell.length_b   1.000
_cell.length_c   1.000
_cell.angle_alpha   90.00
_cell.angle_beta   90.00
_cell.angle_gamma   90.00
#
_symmetry.space_group_name_H-M   'P 1'
#
loop_
_entity.id
_entity.type
_entity.pdbx_description
1 polymer ?
#
loop_
_entity_poly.entity_id
_entity_poly.type
_entity_poly.pdbx_seq_one_letter_code
_entity_poly.pdbx_strand_id
1 'polypeptide(L)'
;LCGSAEGSALRYDHVGHDPAVAHLSPGTLLHAHAFADLFAEERFARFDFTEGEGQHKRQFATDGVDCVDVLLLRRTVANRALVVALATWDRAMAAGKRLARDPRLKRVVDRIRR
;
A
#
# COMPACT_ATOMS: atom_id res chain seq x y z
N LEU A 1 -0.34 -0.25 23.32
CA LEU A 1 -0.77 0.37 22.05
C LEU A 1 -0.88 1.87 22.30
N CYS A 2 -0.18 2.68 21.51
CA CYS A 2 -0.35 4.13 21.52
C CYS A 2 -0.97 4.54 20.18
N GLY A 3 -1.94 5.45 20.25
CA GLY A 3 -2.65 5.94 19.08
C GLY A 3 -3.29 7.30 19.34
N SER A 4 -3.56 8.01 18.27
CA SER A 4 -4.16 9.35 18.29
C SER A 4 -5.57 9.28 17.70
N ALA A 5 -6.53 9.91 18.37
CA ALA A 5 -7.92 9.97 17.88
C ALA A 5 -8.07 11.08 16.85
N GLU A 6 -8.54 10.74 15.65
CA GLU A 6 -8.82 11.65 14.55
C GLU A 6 -10.29 11.50 14.14
N GLY A 7 -11.16 12.31 14.75
CA GLY A 7 -12.61 12.21 14.57
C GLY A 7 -13.15 10.86 15.05
N SER A 8 -13.74 10.08 14.14
CA SER A 8 -14.24 8.73 14.40
C SER A 8 -13.22 7.61 14.10
N ALA A 9 -11.97 7.96 13.79
CA ALA A 9 -10.89 7.02 13.55
C ALA A 9 -9.87 7.04 14.68
N LEU A 10 -9.37 5.88 15.09
CA LEU A 10 -8.18 5.78 15.91
C LEU A 10 -6.98 5.43 15.02
N ARG A 11 -5.96 6.29 15.00
CA ARG A 11 -4.73 6.09 14.23
C ARG A 11 -3.70 5.32 15.06
N TYR A 12 -3.12 4.29 14.47
CA TYR A 12 -2.08 3.46 15.08
C TYR A 12 -0.71 4.16 15.01
N ASP A 13 -0.10 4.45 16.17
CA ASP A 13 1.21 5.12 16.24
C ASP A 13 2.33 4.10 16.51
N HIS A 14 2.24 3.36 17.62
CA HIS A 14 3.33 2.48 18.07
C HIS A 14 2.83 1.21 18.77
N VAL A 15 3.56 0.12 18.55
CA VAL A 15 3.52 -1.10 19.37
C VAL A 15 4.89 -1.43 19.90
N GLY A 16 4.95 -1.82 21.16
CA GLY A 16 6.13 -2.39 21.79
C GLY A 16 5.80 -3.78 22.34
N HIS A 17 6.73 -4.71 22.19
CA HIS A 17 6.73 -5.98 22.92
C HIS A 17 8.18 -6.33 23.24
N ASP A 18 8.38 -7.11 24.31
CA ASP A 18 9.70 -7.60 24.67
C ASP A 18 10.18 -8.63 23.62
N PRO A 19 11.34 -8.41 22.95
CA PRO A 19 11.88 -9.33 21.96
C PRO A 19 12.13 -10.75 22.50
N ALA A 20 12.41 -10.91 23.80
CA ALA A 20 12.69 -12.21 24.41
C ALA A 20 11.50 -13.18 24.32
N VAL A 21 10.28 -12.64 24.27
CA VAL A 21 9.02 -13.41 24.19
C VAL A 21 8.31 -13.24 22.84
N ALA A 22 8.96 -12.65 21.84
CA ALA A 22 8.36 -12.40 20.53
C ALA A 22 7.83 -13.68 19.86
N HIS A 23 8.44 -14.83 20.12
CA HIS A 23 8.02 -16.14 19.62
C HIS A 23 6.61 -16.56 20.06
N LEU A 24 6.09 -16.01 21.17
CA LEU A 24 4.73 -16.24 21.66
C LEU A 24 3.70 -15.31 20.99
N SER A 25 4.13 -14.49 20.03
CA SER A 25 3.28 -13.50 19.36
C SER A 25 2.50 -12.57 20.31
N PRO A 26 3.10 -12.06 21.41
CA PRO A 26 2.39 -11.23 22.38
C PRO A 26 1.81 -9.96 21.75
N GLY A 27 2.48 -9.42 20.73
CA GLY A 27 2.00 -8.27 19.98
C GLY A 27 0.66 -8.54 19.29
N THR A 28 0.45 -9.72 18.69
CA THR A 28 -0.80 -10.09 18.01
C THR A 28 -1.94 -10.27 19.00
N LEU A 29 -1.69 -10.94 20.13
CA LEU A 29 -2.71 -11.14 21.16
C LEU A 29 -3.12 -9.81 21.81
N LEU A 30 -2.13 -8.96 22.14
CA LEU A 30 -2.41 -7.63 22.67
C LEU A 30 -3.23 -6.79 21.68
N HIS A 31 -2.93 -6.89 20.38
CA HIS A 31 -3.69 -6.20 19.34
C HIS A 31 -5.14 -6.68 19.27
N ALA A 32 -5.36 -7.99 19.33
CA ALA A 32 -6.70 -8.58 19.29
C ALA A 32 -7.54 -8.13 20.50
N HIS A 33 -6.97 -8.15 21.70
CA HIS A 33 -7.65 -7.67 22.91
C HIS A 33 -7.94 -6.18 22.83
N ALA A 34 -6.97 -5.37 22.38
CA ALA A 34 -7.18 -3.94 22.25
C ALA A 34 -8.27 -3.59 21.22
N PHE A 35 -8.45 -4.36 20.14
CA PHE A 35 -9.57 -4.16 19.24
C PHE A 35 -10.91 -4.50 19.88
N ALA A 36 -10.98 -5.60 20.63
CA ALA A 36 -12.18 -5.95 21.36
C ALA A 36 -12.61 -4.82 22.30
N ASP A 37 -11.66 -4.29 23.08
CA ASP A 37 -11.92 -3.18 24.00
C ASP A 37 -12.28 -1.89 23.24
N LEU A 38 -11.49 -1.53 22.22
CA LEU A 38 -11.68 -0.29 21.45
C LEU A 38 -13.05 -0.22 20.76
N PHE A 39 -13.47 -1.30 20.12
CA PHE A 39 -14.75 -1.31 19.41
C PHE A 39 -15.94 -1.52 20.35
N ALA A 40 -15.74 -2.08 21.55
CA ALA A 40 -16.75 -2.11 22.60
C ALA A 40 -17.08 -0.72 23.15
N GLU A 41 -16.18 0.26 23.03
CA GLU A 41 -16.46 1.66 23.40
C GLU A 41 -17.47 2.35 22.47
N GLU A 42 -17.80 1.76 21.30
CA GLU A 42 -18.70 2.30 20.26
C GLU A 42 -18.38 3.73 19.79
N ARG A 43 -17.19 4.23 20.14
CA ARG A 43 -16.75 5.61 19.86
C ARG A 43 -16.05 5.74 18.50
N PHE A 44 -15.34 4.71 18.09
CA PHE A 44 -14.54 4.72 16.86
C PHE A 44 -15.17 3.79 15.81
N ALA A 45 -15.42 4.33 14.62
CA ALA A 45 -15.98 3.57 13.51
C ALA A 45 -14.92 2.75 12.76
N ARG A 46 -13.65 3.14 12.89
CA ARG A 46 -12.54 2.49 12.18
C ARG A 46 -11.23 2.64 12.93
N PHE A 47 -10.35 1.68 12.72
CA PHE A 47 -8.97 1.73 13.14
C PHE A 47 -8.08 1.91 11.91
N ASP A 48 -7.22 2.93 11.94
CA ASP A 48 -6.35 3.29 10.82
C ASP A 48 -4.93 2.78 11.08
N PHE A 49 -4.54 1.73 10.33
CA PHE A 49 -3.20 1.16 10.35
C PHE A 49 -2.14 2.01 9.65
N THR A 50 -2.55 3.09 8.98
CA THR A 50 -1.71 3.95 8.14
C THR A 50 -1.13 3.23 6.92
N GLU A 51 -0.25 3.91 6.18
CA GLU A 51 0.37 3.39 4.96
C GLU A 51 1.38 2.26 5.23
N GLY A 52 1.72 1.51 4.17
CA GLY A 52 2.70 0.43 4.24
C GLY A 52 2.10 -0.96 4.47
N GLU A 53 3.00 -1.94 4.42
CA GLU A 53 2.71 -3.36 4.49
C GLU A 53 3.25 -3.94 5.80
N GLY A 54 2.42 -4.68 6.53
CA GLY A 54 2.81 -5.32 7.79
C GLY A 54 2.00 -6.57 8.06
N GLN A 55 2.61 -7.56 8.72
CA GLN A 55 1.92 -8.81 9.09
C GLN A 55 0.68 -8.56 9.95
N HIS A 56 0.74 -7.62 10.91
CA HIS A 56 -0.41 -7.23 11.72
C HIS A 56 -1.53 -6.61 10.86
N LYS A 57 -1.19 -5.77 9.87
CA LYS A 57 -2.16 -5.17 8.96
C LYS A 57 -2.83 -6.23 8.09
N ARG A 58 -2.07 -7.21 7.58
CA ARG A 58 -2.64 -8.33 6.80
C ARG A 58 -3.55 -9.25 7.62
N GLN A 59 -3.28 -9.39 8.92
CA GLN A 59 -4.08 -10.23 9.80
C GLN A 59 -5.37 -9.55 10.25
N PHE A 60 -5.36 -8.23 10.45
CA PHE A 60 -6.46 -7.52 11.10
C PHE A 60 -7.17 -6.48 10.23
N ALA A 61 -6.59 -6.01 9.12
CA ALA A 61 -7.27 -5.07 8.24
C ALA A 61 -8.43 -5.76 7.53
N THR A 62 -9.61 -5.15 7.62
CA THR A 62 -10.84 -5.62 6.98
C THR A 62 -11.06 -5.00 5.61
N ASP A 63 -10.46 -3.83 5.36
CA ASP A 63 -10.53 -3.10 4.09
C ASP A 63 -9.29 -2.22 3.91
N GLY A 64 -9.14 -1.62 2.73
CA GLY A 64 -8.08 -0.69 2.39
C GLY A 64 -8.58 0.53 1.63
N VAL A 65 -7.85 1.63 1.76
CA VAL A 65 -8.04 2.82 0.91
C VAL A 65 -6.88 2.94 -0.05
N ASP A 66 -7.16 3.33 -1.29
CA ASP A 66 -6.10 3.60 -2.27
C ASP A 66 -5.29 4.82 -1.81
N CYS A 67 -4.03 4.58 -1.46
CA CYS A 67 -3.06 5.62 -1.18
C CYS A 67 -2.33 6.01 -2.47
N VAL A 68 -2.08 7.30 -2.65
CA VAL A 68 -1.30 7.82 -3.77
C VAL A 68 -0.24 8.79 -3.28
N ASP A 69 0.99 8.60 -3.74
CA ASP A 69 2.08 9.54 -3.53
C ASP A 69 1.90 10.76 -4.44
N VAL A 70 1.76 11.93 -3.84
CA VAL A 70 1.64 13.20 -4.58
C VAL A 70 2.97 13.93 -4.56
N LEU A 71 3.64 13.98 -5.71
CA LEU A 71 4.86 14.77 -5.89
C LEU A 71 4.52 16.20 -6.33
N LEU A 72 4.69 17.17 -5.42
CA LEU A 72 4.49 18.59 -5.70
C LEU A 72 5.75 19.21 -6.32
N LEU A 73 5.67 19.56 -7.60
CA LEU A 73 6.77 20.20 -8.34
C LEU A 73 6.51 21.69 -8.57
N ARG A 74 7.57 22.49 -8.54
CA ARG A 74 7.49 23.90 -8.97
C ARG A 74 7.02 23.98 -10.42
N ARG A 75 6.20 24.98 -10.74
CA ARG A 75 5.60 25.18 -12.08
C ARG A 75 6.62 25.75 -13.09
N THR A 76 7.66 24.97 -13.41
CA THR A 76 8.66 25.30 -14.44
C THR A 76 8.41 24.51 -15.71
N VAL A 77 8.91 25.01 -16.84
CA VAL A 77 8.84 24.29 -18.12
C VAL A 77 9.61 22.97 -18.05
N ALA A 78 10.78 22.95 -17.41
CA ALA A 78 11.60 21.76 -17.22
C ALA A 78 10.85 20.65 -16.46
N ASN A 79 10.20 20.98 -15.33
CA ASN A 79 9.44 20.00 -14.56
C ASN A 79 8.26 19.42 -15.36
N ARG A 80 7.56 20.26 -16.13
CA ARG A 80 6.48 19.80 -17.01
C ARG A 80 6.99 18.89 -18.11
N ALA A 81 8.11 19.23 -18.75
CA ALA A 81 8.72 18.42 -19.77
C ALA A 81 9.12 17.04 -19.24
N LEU A 82 9.70 16.97 -18.03
CA LEU A 82 10.05 15.72 -17.37
C LEU A 82 8.81 14.87 -17.08
N VAL A 83 7.75 15.46 -16.51
CA VAL A 83 6.51 14.73 -16.22
C VAL A 83 5.86 14.20 -17.50
N VAL A 84 5.82 14.99 -18.57
CA VAL A 84 5.30 14.56 -19.87
C VAL A 84 6.16 13.43 -20.44
N ALA A 85 7.49 13.56 -20.41
CA ALA A 85 8.40 12.53 -20.90
C ALA A 85 8.19 11.20 -20.16
N LEU A 86 8.14 11.24 -18.83
CA LEU A 86 7.88 10.06 -17.99
C LEU A 86 6.52 9.42 -18.33
N ALA A 87 5.46 10.22 -18.39
CA ALA A 87 4.13 9.72 -18.73
C ALA A 87 4.06 9.13 -20.14
N THR A 88 4.78 9.70 -21.11
CA THR A 88 4.85 9.14 -22.48
C THR A 88 5.61 7.82 -22.52
N TRP A 89 6.71 7.72 -21.76
CA TRP A 89 7.49 6.49 -21.64
C TRP A 89 6.65 5.36 -21.04
N ASP A 90 5.95 5.61 -19.94
CA ASP A 90 5.09 4.61 -19.30
C ASP A 90 3.99 4.10 -20.22
N ARG A 91 3.37 5.00 -20.99
CA ARG A 91 2.37 4.62 -22.01
C ARG A 91 2.99 3.79 -23.14
N ALA A 92 4.17 4.16 -23.63
CA ALA A 92 4.87 3.41 -24.66
C ALA A 92 5.21 1.99 -24.19
N MET A 93 5.71 1.86 -22.96
CA MET A 93 6.01 0.56 -22.34
C MET A 93 4.75 -0.28 -22.11
N ALA A 94 3.64 0.34 -21.69
CA ALA A 94 2.36 -0.35 -21.54
C ALA A 94 1.84 -0.88 -22.89
N ALA A 95 1.93 -0.06 -23.96
CA ALA A 95 1.57 -0.48 -25.31
C ALA A 95 2.47 -1.62 -25.81
N GLY A 96 3.79 -1.50 -25.60
CA GLY A 96 4.76 -2.55 -25.94
C GLY A 96 4.47 -3.88 -25.22
N LYS A 97 4.18 -3.84 -23.92
CA LYS A 97 3.79 -5.05 -23.14
C LYS A 97 2.50 -5.68 -23.67
N ARG A 98 1.51 -4.89 -24.09
CA ARG A 98 0.27 -5.40 -24.70
C ARG A 98 0.57 -6.09 -26.04
N LEU A 99 1.38 -5.45 -26.88
CA LEU A 99 1.76 -6.00 -28.18
C LEU A 99 2.60 -7.28 -28.04
N ALA A 100 3.52 -7.33 -27.08
CA ALA A 100 4.34 -8.52 -26.81
C ALA A 100 3.52 -9.72 -26.30
N ARG A 101 2.36 -9.46 -25.67
CA ARG A 101 1.42 -10.50 -25.23
C ARG A 101 0.46 -10.92 -26.34
N ASP A 102 0.45 -10.25 -27.50
CA ASP A 102 -0.37 -10.65 -28.64
C ASP A 102 0.14 -11.99 -29.21
N PRO A 103 -0.71 -13.03 -29.28
CA PRO A 103 -0.35 -14.34 -29.85
C PRO A 103 0.18 -14.27 -31.30
N ARG A 104 -0.14 -13.21 -32.04
CA ARG A 104 0.36 -12.98 -33.41
C ARG A 104 1.84 -12.63 -33.42
N LEU A 105 2.33 -11.91 -32.40
CA LEU A 105 3.76 -11.59 -32.27
C LEU A 105 4.58 -12.83 -31.95
N LYS A 106 4.06 -13.77 -31.16
CA LYS A 106 4.72 -15.08 -30.94
C LYS A 106 5.04 -15.79 -32.27
N ARG A 107 4.09 -15.79 -33.22
CA ARG A 107 4.31 -16.42 -34.54
C ARG A 107 5.35 -15.68 -35.39
N VAL A 108 5.45 -14.36 -35.25
CA VAL A 108 6.47 -13.56 -35.96
C VAL A 108 7.84 -13.80 -35.36
N VAL A 109 7.94 -13.84 -34.03
CA VAL A 109 9.19 -14.15 -33.31
C VAL A 109 9.67 -15.58 -33.62
N ASP A 110 8.78 -16.56 -33.62
CA ASP A 110 9.12 -17.95 -33.97
C ASP A 110 9.56 -18.11 -35.44
N ARG A 111 9.11 -17.20 -36.32
CA ARG A 111 9.51 -17.17 -37.74
C ARG A 111 10.88 -16.51 -37.94
N ILE A 112 11.25 -15.55 -37.10
CA ILE A 112 12.56 -14.87 -37.14
C ILE A 112 13.65 -15.68 -36.43
N ARG A 113 13.28 -16.60 -35.53
CA ARG A 113 14.21 -17.46 -34.78
C ARG A 113 14.63 -18.74 -35.54
N ARG A 114 14.18 -18.94 -36.79
CA ARG A 114 14.71 -19.95 -37.71
C ARG A 114 15.75 -19.33 -38.63
#